data_AF-A0A2P6ASP6-F1
#
_entry.id   AF-A0A2P6ASP6-F1
#
_cell.length_a   1.000
_cell.length_b   1.000
_cell.length_c   1.000
_cell.angle_alpha   90.00
_cell.angle_beta   90.00
_cell.angle_gamma   90.00
#
_symmetry.space_group_name_H-M   'P 1'
#
loop_
_entity.id
_entity.type
_entity.pdbx_description
1 polymer ?
#
loop_
_entity_poly.entity_id
_entity_poly.type
_entity_poly.pdbx_seq_one_letter_code
_entity_poly.pdbx_strand_id
1 'polypeptide(L)' 'MATNLIVRNVEADIVNALKQTAAAHGRSAEAEHREILRAALQRPPRRAFTEVLAGMPD' A
#
# COMPACT_ATOMS: atom_id res chain seq x y z
N MET A 1 -17.70 -11.67 0.76
CA MET A 1 -17.64 -11.49 2.23
C MET A 1 -16.77 -10.25 2.49
N ALA A 2 -17.33 -9.15 2.97
CA ALA A 2 -16.55 -7.94 3.25
C ALA A 2 -15.86 -8.10 4.61
N THR A 3 -14.53 -8.20 4.60
CA THR A 3 -13.72 -8.30 5.82
C THR A 3 -13.35 -6.90 6.27
N ASN A 4 -13.83 -6.44 7.42
CA ASN A 4 -13.53 -5.11 7.95
C ASN A 4 -12.23 -5.17 8.78
N LEU A 5 -11.22 -4.39 8.38
CA LEU A 5 -9.93 -4.30 9.07
C LEU A 5 -9.88 -2.98 9.86
N ILE A 6 -9.78 -3.07 11.19
CA ILE A 6 -9.66 -1.89 12.06
C ILE A 6 -8.23 -1.85 12.59
N VAL A 7 -7.45 -0.88 12.15
CA VAL A 7 -6.11 -0.65 12.67
C VAL A 7 -6.21 0.29 13.87
N ARG A 8 -5.75 -0.16 15.03
CA ARG A 8 -5.67 0.64 16.26
C ARG A 8 -4.22 1.01 16.54
N ASN A 9 -4.01 2.16 17.20
CA ASN A 9 -2.68 2.66 17.57
C ASN A 9 -1.78 3.04 16.38
N VAL A 10 -2.33 3.80 15.42
CA VAL A 10 -1.55 4.39 14.31
C VAL A 10 -0.96 5.72 14.77
N GLU A 11 0.31 5.96 14.47
CA GLU A 11 0.95 7.25 14.72
C GLU A 11 0.20 8.40 14.04
N ALA A 12 0.05 9.51 14.77
CA ALA A 12 -0.69 10.68 14.28
C ALA A 12 -0.07 11.27 13.00
N ASP A 13 1.26 11.16 12.84
CA ASP A 13 1.97 11.58 11.64
C ASP A 13 1.50 10.79 10.40
N ILE A 14 1.42 9.46 10.51
CA ILE A 14 0.91 8.58 9.46
C ILE A 14 -0.54 8.91 9.11
N VAL A 15 -1.39 9.18 10.12
CA VAL A 15 -2.79 9.57 9.88
C VAL A 15 -2.88 10.92 9.16
N ASN A 16 -2.01 11.87 9.49
CA ASN A 16 -1.97 13.17 8.82
C ASN A 16 -1.48 13.05 7.37
N ALA A 17 -0.41 12.29 7.13
CA ALA A 17 0.09 11.99 5.79
C ALA A 17 -0.99 11.28 4.95
N LEU A 18 -1.67 10.28 5.54
CA LEU A 18 -2.77 9.57 4.87
C LEU A 18 -3.92 10.52 4.48
N LYS A 19 -4.30 11.44 5.39
CA LYS A 19 -5.34 12.44 5.10
C LYS A 19 -4.93 13.39 3.99
N GLN A 20 -3.68 13.85 3.98
CA GLN A 20 -3.17 14.72 2.90
C GLN A 20 -3.18 13.99 1.56
N THR A 21 -2.69 12.75 1.51
CA THR A 21 -2.71 11.93 0.29
C THR A 21 -4.14 11.68 -0.19
N ALA A 22 -5.05 11.34 0.72
CA ALA A 22 -6.46 11.12 0.39
C ALA A 22 -7.11 12.40 -0.19
N ALA A 23 -6.82 13.57 0.40
CA ALA A 23 -7.29 14.86 -0.11
C ALA A 23 -6.69 15.18 -1.49
N ALA A 24 -5.40 14.92 -1.70
CA ALA A 24 -4.73 15.12 -2.98
C ALA A 24 -5.29 14.23 -4.10
N HIS A 25 -5.67 13.00 -3.76
CA HIS A 25 -6.26 12.05 -4.70
C HIS A 25 -7.79 12.20 -4.86
N GLY A 26 -8.43 13.09 -4.09
CA GLY A 26 -9.88 13.29 -4.11
C GLY A 26 -10.67 12.07 -3.60
N ARG A 27 -10.06 11.27 -2.72
CA ARG A 27 -10.62 10.02 -2.18
C ARG A 27 -10.87 10.15 -0.68
N SER A 28 -11.84 9.38 -0.17
CA SER A 28 -12.00 9.22 1.28
C SER A 28 -10.77 8.53 1.89
N ALA A 29 -10.46 8.83 3.15
CA ALA A 29 -9.32 8.24 3.86
C ALA A 29 -9.33 6.70 3.83
N GLU A 30 -10.50 6.06 3.92
CA GLU A 30 -10.65 4.60 3.77
C GLU A 30 -10.31 4.08 2.37
N ALA A 31 -10.66 4.82 1.32
CA ALA A 31 -10.38 4.42 -0.05
C ALA A 31 -8.88 4.53 -0.35
N GLU A 32 -8.24 5.61 0.09
CA GLU A 32 -6.78 5.75 -0.01
C GLU A 32 -6.07 4.69 0.83
N HIS A 33 -6.55 4.42 2.05
CA HIS A 33 -6.00 3.36 2.90
C HIS A 33 -6.10 1.97 2.24
N ARG A 34 -7.23 1.67 1.59
CA ARG A 34 -7.42 0.42 0.85
C ARG A 34 -6.48 0.30 -0.33
N GLU A 35 -6.26 1.40 -1.06
CA GLU A 35 -5.36 1.42 -2.21
C GLU A 35 -3.90 1.32 -1.78
N ILE A 36 -3.49 1.96 -0.69
CA ILE A 36 -2.15 1.79 -0.09
C ILE A 36 -1.95 0.35 0.38
N LEU A 37 -2.93 -0.24 1.08
CA LEU A 37 -2.88 -1.65 1.48
C LEU A 37 -2.80 -2.58 0.26
N ARG A 38 -3.58 -2.32 -0.79
CA ARG A 38 -3.46 -3.07 -2.05
C ARG A 38 -2.08 -2.89 -2.69
N ALA A 39 -1.60 -1.67 -2.79
CA ALA A 39 -0.29 -1.38 -3.37
C ALA A 39 0.87 -1.97 -2.55
N ALA A 40 0.71 -2.10 -1.24
CA ALA A 40 1.70 -2.69 -0.35
C ALA A 40 1.63 -4.24 -0.34
N LEU A 41 0.43 -4.82 -0.31
CA LEU A 41 0.21 -6.27 -0.13
C LEU A 41 -0.02 -7.04 -1.43
N GLN A 42 -0.63 -6.43 -2.45
CA GLN A 42 -0.88 -7.05 -3.76
C GLN A 42 0.24 -6.79 -4.76
N ARG A 43 1.17 -5.89 -4.47
CA ARG A 43 2.38 -5.81 -5.26
C ARG A 43 3.16 -7.10 -4.98
N PRO A 44 3.43 -7.95 -6.00
CA PRO A 44 4.33 -9.08 -5.79
C PRO A 44 5.62 -8.52 -5.19
N PRO A 45 6.27 -9.23 -4.24
CA PRO A 45 7.55 -8.80 -3.73
C PRO A 45 8.40 -8.44 -4.94
N ARG A 46 8.90 -7.20 -4.97
CA ARG A 46 9.71 -6.74 -6.10
C ARG A 46 10.91 -7.67 -6.11
N ARG A 47 10.87 -8.70 -6.97
CA ARG A 47 12.04 -9.52 -7.27
C ARG A 47 13.14 -8.53 -7.56
N ALA A 48 14.21 -8.62 -6.77
CA ALA A 48 15.34 -7.73 -6.98
C ALA A 48 15.78 -7.90 -8.44
N PHE A 49 16.22 -6.82 -9.09
CA PHE A 49 16.64 -6.86 -10.49
C PHE A 49 17.71 -7.97 -10.72
N THR A 50 18.48 -8.28 -9.68
CA THR A 50 19.42 -9.39 -9.59
C THR A 50 18.78 -10.78 -9.66
N GLU A 51 17.62 -11.01 -9.04
CA GLU A 51 16.86 -12.27 -9.16
C GLU A 51 16.26 -12.47 -10.55
N VAL A 52 15.94 -11.38 -11.26
CA VAL A 52 15.44 -11.44 -12.64
C VAL A 52 16.57 -11.78 -13.60
N LEU A 53 17.76 -11.20 -13.42
CA LEU A 53 18.94 -11.51 -14.23
C LEU A 53 19.46 -12.93 -13.99
N ALA A 54 19.41 -13.44 -12.75
CA ALA A 54 19.82 -14.80 -12.43
C ALA A 54 18.89 -15.90 -13.00
N GLY A 55 17.72 -15.52 -13.51
CA GLY A 55 16.74 -16.44 -14.11
C GLY A 55 16.71 -16.43 -15.65
N MET A 56 17.54 -15.62 -16.32
CA MET A 56 17.65 -15.66 -17.78
C MET A 56 18.51 -16.85 -18.21
N PRO A 57 17.98 -17.80 -19.00
CA PRO A 57 18.81 -18.80 -19.67
C PRO A 57 19.61 -18.12 -20.82
N ASP A 58 20.81 -18.64 -21.07
CA ASP A 58 21.75 -18.20 -22.13
C ASP A 58 21.11 -18.17 -23.53
#